data_AF-Q2QAP8-F1
#
_entry.id   AF-Q2QAP8-F1
#
_cell.length_a   1.000
_cell.length_b   1.000
_cell.length_c   1.000
_cell.angle_alpha   90.00
_cell.angle_beta   90.00
_cell.angle_gamma   90.00
#
_symmetry.space_group_name_H-M   'P 1'
#
loop_
_entity.id
_entity.type
_entity.pdbx_description
1 polymer ?
#
loop_
_entity_poly.entity_id
_entity_poly.type
_entity_poly.pdbx_seq_one_letter_code
_entity_poly.pdbx_strand_id
1 'polypeptide(L)'
;MAVADRGSFLMGLFSITQIWLAIKLMGQFETWLTTLLGASGAACVMLALVLFREEQRELLLNPLKDISKEVHPDEIAKQGRGAWMGIAIWFIAMVFGTIAI
;
A
#
# COMPACT_ATOMS: atom_id res chain seq x y z
N MET A 1 -20.34 -11.30 9.07
CA MET A 1 -19.85 -10.94 7.72
C MET A 1 -18.98 -9.71 7.89
N ALA A 2 -17.78 -9.97 8.39
CA ALA A 2 -16.94 -8.92 8.93
C ALA A 2 -16.22 -8.23 7.77
N VAL A 3 -16.07 -6.92 7.84
CA VAL A 3 -15.27 -6.11 6.90
C VAL A 3 -13.84 -6.67 6.72
N ALA A 4 -13.37 -7.52 7.64
CA ALA A 4 -12.11 -8.26 7.60
C ALA A 4 -12.10 -9.53 6.70
N ASP A 5 -13.25 -10.12 6.34
CA ASP A 5 -13.34 -11.34 5.50
C ASP A 5 -12.86 -11.12 4.05
N ARG A 6 -12.71 -9.86 3.66
CA ARG A 6 -12.31 -9.49 2.31
C ARG A 6 -10.95 -8.85 2.43
N GLY A 7 -9.90 -9.56 2.00
CA GLY A 7 -8.56 -8.97 1.78
C GLY A 7 -8.61 -7.63 1.02
N SER A 8 -9.69 -7.40 0.25
CA SER A 8 -10.09 -6.10 -0.31
C SER A 8 -10.09 -4.91 0.66
N PHE A 9 -10.44 -5.06 1.94
CA PHE A 9 -10.48 -3.94 2.89
C PHE A 9 -9.08 -3.54 3.38
N LEU A 10 -8.25 -4.52 3.78
CA LEU A 10 -6.85 -4.26 4.16
C LEU A 10 -6.03 -3.76 2.95
N MET A 11 -6.27 -4.33 1.77
CA MET A 11 -5.70 -3.80 0.52
C MET A 11 -6.18 -2.39 0.21
N GLY A 12 -7.44 -2.05 0.54
CA GLY A 12 -7.98 -0.69 0.46
C GLY A 12 -7.24 0.29 1.38
N LEU A 13 -7.04 -0.07 2.65
CA LEU A 13 -6.26 0.75 3.59
C LEU A 13 -4.82 0.93 3.14
N PHE A 14 -4.19 -0.14 2.64
CA PHE A 14 -2.84 -0.09 2.07
C PHE A 14 -2.76 0.79 0.81
N SER A 15 -3.78 0.74 -0.05
CA SER A 15 -3.86 1.63 -1.21
C SER A 15 -3.99 3.10 -0.79
N ILE A 16 -4.79 3.41 0.24
CA ILE A 16 -4.94 4.76 0.78
C ILE A 16 -3.62 5.28 1.37
N THR A 17 -2.89 4.47 2.13
CA THR A 17 -1.57 4.89 2.65
C THR A 17 -0.56 5.13 1.54
N GLN A 18 -0.54 4.27 0.51
CA GLN A 18 0.33 4.41 -0.65
C GLN A 18 0.06 5.72 -1.40
N ILE A 19 -1.22 6.07 -1.62
CA ILE A 19 -1.60 7.34 -2.26
C ILE A 19 -1.18 8.53 -1.41
N TRP A 20 -1.44 8.48 -0.10
CA TRP A 20 -1.09 9.55 0.83
C TRP A 20 0.43 9.79 0.91
N LEU A 21 1.23 8.72 1.02
CA LEU A 21 2.69 8.80 0.98
C LEU A 21 3.19 9.35 -0.35
N ALA A 22 2.60 8.92 -1.47
CA ALA A 22 2.97 9.45 -2.78
C ALA A 22 2.75 10.96 -2.86
N ILE A 23 1.61 11.48 -2.38
CA ILE A 23 1.33 12.92 -2.38
C ILE A 23 2.36 13.69 -1.52
N LYS A 24 2.70 13.16 -0.35
CA LYS A 24 3.61 13.83 0.59
C LYS A 24 5.08 13.78 0.16
N LEU A 25 5.53 12.65 -0.40
CA LEU A 25 6.95 12.37 -0.61
C LEU A 25 7.40 12.52 -2.06
N MET A 26 6.50 12.51 -3.05
CA MET A 26 6.90 12.55 -4.48
C MET A 26 7.76 13.76 -4.83
N GLY A 27 7.39 14.96 -4.38
CA GLY A 27 8.15 16.17 -4.70
C GLY A 27 9.56 16.17 -4.09
N GLN A 28 9.69 15.68 -2.86
CA GLN A 28 10.99 15.53 -2.20
C GLN A 28 11.84 14.44 -2.86
N PHE A 29 11.20 13.33 -3.25
CA PHE A 29 11.85 12.23 -3.95
C PHE A 29 12.34 12.62 -5.34
N GLU A 30 11.53 13.36 -6.12
CA GLU A 30 11.92 13.89 -7.42
C GLU A 30 13.08 14.89 -7.31
N THR A 31 13.02 15.78 -6.33
CA THR A 31 14.09 16.75 -6.06
C THR A 31 15.39 16.04 -5.67
N TRP A 32 15.30 15.06 -4.78
CA TRP A 32 16.44 14.24 -4.36
C TRP A 32 17.04 13.45 -5.53
N LEU A 33 16.20 12.78 -6.33
CA LEU A 33 16.64 12.03 -7.52
C LEU A 33 17.33 12.94 -8.53
N THR A 34 16.74 14.11 -8.80
CA THR A 34 17.30 15.09 -9.75
C THR A 34 18.64 15.62 -9.25
N THR A 35 18.79 15.81 -7.94
CA THR A 35 20.05 16.25 -7.33
C THR A 35 21.16 15.22 -7.47
N LEU A 36 20.84 13.92 -7.34
CA LEU A 36 21.84 12.85 -7.39
C LEU A 36 22.17 12.35 -8.80
N LEU A 37 21.16 12.23 -9.66
CA LEU A 37 21.29 11.56 -10.97
C LEU A 37 21.09 12.52 -12.14
N GLY A 38 20.78 13.80 -11.88
CA GLY A 38 20.33 14.74 -12.89
C GLY A 38 18.92 14.44 -13.39
N ALA A 39 18.37 15.35 -14.20
CA ALA A 39 16.99 15.25 -14.67
C ALA A 39 16.73 14.00 -15.53
N SER A 40 17.69 13.60 -16.36
CA SER A 40 17.57 12.41 -17.22
C SER A 40 17.63 11.11 -16.41
N GLY A 41 18.49 11.02 -15.40
CA GLY A 41 18.57 9.86 -14.52
C GLY A 41 17.32 9.70 -13.65
N ALA A 42 16.79 10.81 -13.13
CA ALA A 42 15.53 10.83 -12.38
C ALA A 42 14.36 10.33 -13.24
N ALA A 43 14.25 10.79 -14.49
CA ALA A 43 13.20 10.37 -15.41
C ALA A 43 13.24 8.86 -15.71
N CYS A 44 14.42 8.28 -15.90
CA CYS A 44 14.59 6.83 -16.12
C CYS A 44 14.14 6.02 -14.90
N VAL A 45 14.48 6.46 -13.68
CA VAL A 45 14.06 5.79 -12.44
C VAL A 45 12.54 5.87 -12.26
N MET A 46 11.94 7.03 -12.55
CA MET A 46 10.49 7.20 -12.49
C MET A 46 9.76 6.29 -13.50
N LEU A 47 10.26 6.18 -14.73
CA LEU A 47 9.72 5.24 -15.73
C LEU A 47 9.84 3.78 -15.28
N ALA A 48 10.98 3.38 -14.71
CA ALA A 48 11.18 2.04 -14.20
C ALA A 48 10.21 1.71 -13.04
N LEU A 49 9.96 2.68 -12.14
CA LEU A 49 8.98 2.52 -11.06
C LEU A 49 7.55 2.36 -11.56
N VAL A 50 7.17 3.09 -12.62
CA VAL A 50 5.84 2.97 -13.24
C VAL A 50 5.65 1.59 -13.86
N LEU A 51 6.62 1.13 -14.66
CA LEU A 51 6.60 -0.23 -15.25
C LEU A 51 6.55 -1.32 -14.18
N PHE A 52 7.36 -1.20 -13.13
CA PHE A 52 7.36 -2.16 -12.03
C PHE A 52 6.01 -2.19 -11.29
N ARG A 53 5.34 -1.06 -11.14
CA ARG A 53 3.99 -1.01 -10.57
C ARG A 53 2.95 -1.73 -11.42
N GLU A 54 3.05 -1.66 -12.75
CA GLU A 54 2.14 -2.38 -13.64
C GLU A 54 2.32 -3.89 -13.51
N GLU A 55 3.56 -4.38 -13.48
CA GLU A 55 3.90 -5.79 -13.23
C GLU A 55 3.36 -6.29 -11.88
N GLN A 56 3.55 -5.51 -10.81
CA GLN A 56 3.01 -5.85 -9.49
C GLN A 56 1.48 -5.81 -9.45
N ARG A 57 0.84 -4.92 -10.22
CA ARG A 57 -0.62 -4.88 -10.34
C ARG A 57 -1.15 -6.13 -11.04
N GLU A 58 -0.48 -6.61 -12.08
CA GLU A 58 -0.84 -7.87 -12.73
C GLU A 58 -0.66 -9.07 -11.80
N LEU A 59 0.45 -9.11 -11.05
CA LEU A 59 0.67 -10.09 -9.99
C LEU A 59 -0.40 -10.02 -8.90
N LEU A 60 -0.89 -8.84 -8.52
CA LEU A 60 -1.97 -8.68 -7.53
C LEU A 60 -3.36 -9.05 -8.09
N LEU A 61 -3.60 -8.85 -9.38
CA LEU A 61 -4.86 -9.18 -10.05
C LEU A 61 -5.00 -10.68 -10.30
N ASN A 62 -3.88 -11.40 -10.45
CA ASN A 62 -3.90 -12.86 -10.57
C ASN A 62 -2.69 -13.54 -9.88
N PRO A 63 -2.58 -13.46 -8.54
CA PRO A 63 -1.40 -13.94 -7.85
C PRO A 63 -1.31 -15.47 -7.80
N LEU A 64 -2.45 -16.17 -7.82
CA LEU A 64 -2.55 -17.59 -7.51
C LEU A 64 -3.76 -18.20 -8.23
N LYS A 65 -3.57 -18.78 -9.42
CA LYS A 65 -4.64 -19.55 -10.09
C LYS A 65 -5.00 -20.84 -9.34
N ASP A 66 -4.11 -21.38 -8.51
CA ASP A 66 -4.26 -22.71 -7.90
C ASP A 66 -3.70 -22.83 -6.45
N ILE A 67 -3.95 -21.87 -5.56
CA ILE A 67 -3.67 -22.08 -4.14
C ILE A 67 -4.97 -22.01 -3.34
N SER A 68 -5.39 -23.19 -2.90
CA SER A 68 -6.43 -23.40 -1.89
C SER A 68 -6.22 -22.44 -0.71
N LYS A 69 -7.28 -21.73 -0.30
CA LYS A 69 -7.29 -20.92 0.92
C LYS A 69 -6.93 -21.80 2.12
N GLU A 70 -5.68 -21.78 2.56
CA GLU A 70 -5.27 -22.37 3.83
C GLU A 70 -5.49 -21.43 5.02
N VAL A 71 -6.62 -20.72 5.04
CA VAL A 71 -6.98 -19.92 6.22
C VAL A 71 -8.08 -20.67 6.95
N HIS A 72 -7.73 -21.25 8.10
CA HIS A 72 -8.68 -21.96 8.93
C HIS A 72 -9.85 -21.03 9.33
N PRO A 73 -11.11 -21.49 9.26
CA PRO A 73 -12.29 -20.68 9.58
C PRO A 73 -12.25 -20.02 10.97
N ASP A 74 -11.50 -20.60 11.90
CA ASP A 74 -11.37 -20.15 13.28
C ASP A 74 -10.56 -18.85 13.43
N GLU A 75 -9.57 -18.62 12.57
CA GLU A 75 -8.77 -17.38 12.52
C GLU A 75 -9.59 -16.23 11.94
N ILE A 76 -10.45 -16.55 10.97
CA ILE A 76 -11.38 -15.60 10.34
C ILE A 76 -12.42 -15.11 11.36
N ALA A 77 -12.93 -15.99 12.22
CA ALA A 77 -13.92 -15.65 13.24
C ALA A 77 -13.38 -14.72 14.35
N LYS A 78 -12.08 -14.78 14.65
CA LYS A 78 -11.42 -13.94 15.69
C LYS A 78 -10.97 -12.57 15.17
N GLN A 79 -10.82 -12.40 13.86
CA GLN A 79 -10.28 -11.18 13.25
C GLN A 79 -11.19 -9.94 13.45
N GLY A 80 -12.49 -10.12 13.67
CA GLY A 80 -13.46 -9.03 13.80
C GLY A 80 -13.27 -8.13 15.04
N ARG A 81 -12.71 -8.63 16.15
CA ARG A 81 -12.57 -7.86 17.40
C ARG A 81 -11.32 -6.96 17.41
N GLY A 82 -10.25 -7.37 16.71
CA GLY A 82 -8.99 -6.60 16.62
C GLY A 82 -8.91 -5.64 15.42
N ALA A 83 -9.72 -5.86 14.38
CA ALA A 83 -9.68 -5.06 13.15
C ALA A 83 -9.94 -3.56 13.39
N TRP A 84 -10.92 -3.22 14.24
CA TRP A 84 -11.26 -1.83 14.54
C TRP A 84 -10.17 -1.08 15.29
N MET A 85 -9.43 -1.76 16.16
CA MET A 85 -8.27 -1.17 16.84
C MET A 85 -7.14 -0.90 15.83
N GLY A 86 -6.92 -1.81 14.87
CA GLY A 86 -5.98 -1.59 13.76
C GLY A 86 -6.35 -0.39 12.89
N ILE A 87 -7.63 -0.23 12.55
CA ILE A 87 -8.13 0.95 11.80
C ILE A 87 -7.92 2.24 12.60
N ALA A 88 -8.19 2.24 13.91
CA ALA A 88 -8.01 3.41 14.75
C ALA A 88 -6.54 3.83 14.85
N ILE A 89 -5.63 2.88 15.07
CA ILE A 89 -4.18 3.14 15.10
C ILE A 89 -3.70 3.64 13.74
N TRP A 90 -4.16 3.02 12.65
CA TRP A 90 -3.88 3.46 11.29
C TRP A 90 -4.32 4.91 11.05
N PHE A 91 -5.53 5.27 11.46
CA PHE A 91 -6.05 6.63 11.29
C PHE A 91 -5.24 7.66 12.10
N ILE A 92 -4.88 7.34 13.35
CA ILE A 92 -4.01 8.19 14.17
C ILE A 92 -2.65 8.38 13.50
N ALA A 93 -2.06 7.30 12.96
CA ALA A 93 -0.79 7.37 12.24
C ALA A 93 -0.87 8.26 10.98
N MET A 94 -1.97 8.20 10.24
CA MET A 94 -2.21 9.06 9.07
C MET A 94 -2.31 10.54 9.45
N VAL A 95 -3.05 10.86 10.53
CA VAL A 95 -3.17 12.24 11.02
C VAL A 95 -1.83 12.76 11.51
N PHE A 96 -1.11 11.98 12.33
CA PHE A 96 0.20 12.37 12.81
C PHE A 96 1.20 12.54 11.67
N GLY A 97 1.26 11.56 10.75
CA GLY A 97 2.11 11.62 9.57
C GLY A 97 1.82 12.86 8.71
N THR A 98 0.56 13.32 8.64
CA THR A 98 0.21 14.52 7.85
C THR A 98 0.78 15.80 8.44
N ILE A 99 1.01 15.84 9.75
CA ILE A 99 1.58 16.98 10.47
C ILE A 99 3.11 16.90 10.48
N ALA A 100 3.66 15.69 10.64
CA ALA A 100 5.09 15.46 10.81
C ALA A 100 5.89 15.34 9.50
N ILE A 101 5.24 14.94 8.39
CA ILE A 101 5.82 14.78 7.04
C ILE A 101 5.17 15.78 6.10
#